data_AF-A0A2E0ZI37-F1
#
_entry.id   AF-A0A2E0ZI37-F1
#
_cell.length_a   1.000
_cell.length_b   1.000
_cell.length_c   1.000
_cell.angle_alpha   90.00
_cell.angle_beta   90.00
_cell.angle_gamma   90.00
#
_symmetry.space_group_name_H-M   'P 1'
#
loop_
_entity.id
_entity.type
_entity.pdbx_description
1 polymer ?
#
loop_
_entity_poly.entity_id
_entity_poly.type
_entity_poly.pdbx_seq_one_letter_code
_entity_poly.pdbx_strand_id
1 'polypeptide(L)' 'MNEDVFYKVSYVVAGGEHPGAIINIDKRPEVGEEVMFDGRIFEILEVMELMPPVGNFGFLHATCRFVRDATREDAIE' A
#
# COMPACT_ATOMS: atom_id res chain seq x y z
N MET A 1 22.69 -3.87 -13.47
CA MET A 1 22.47 -3.70 -12.02
C MET A 1 21.03 -3.26 -11.90
N ASN A 2 20.11 -4.19 -11.67
CA ASN A 2 18.79 -3.83 -11.19
C ASN A 2 18.86 -4.11 -9.70
N GLU A 3 19.13 -3.07 -8.93
CA GLU A 3 18.82 -3.09 -7.50
C GLU A 3 17.30 -2.96 -7.44
N ASP A 4 16.58 -4.09 -7.58
CA ASP A 4 15.14 -4.10 -7.38
C ASP A 4 14.89 -3.72 -5.92
N VAL A 5 14.43 -2.49 -5.71
CA VAL A 5 14.13 -1.95 -4.38
C VAL A 5 12.75 -2.47 -3.98
N PHE A 6 12.70 -3.28 -2.94
CA PHE A 6 11.44 -3.79 -2.42
C PHE A 6 10.99 -2.94 -1.23
N TYR A 7 9.73 -2.55 -1.24
CA TYR A 7 9.12 -1.80 -0.15
C TYR A 7 8.13 -2.70 0.57
N LYS A 8 8.34 -2.93 1.85
CA LYS A 8 7.31 -3.50 2.71
C LYS A 8 6.44 -2.36 3.22
N VAL A 9 5.21 -2.31 2.72
CA VAL A 9 4.26 -1.26 3.06
C VAL A 9 3.24 -1.82 4.03
N SER A 10 3.13 -1.17 5.18
CA SER A 10 2.06 -1.40 6.16
C SER A 10 0.91 -0.45 5.84
N TYR A 11 -0.09 -0.94 5.14
CA TYR A 11 -1.33 -0.23 4.87
C TYR A 11 -2.21 -0.25 6.11
N VAL A 12 -2.63 0.92 6.60
CA VAL A 12 -3.53 1.08 7.73
C VAL A 12 -4.76 1.86 7.29
N VAL A 13 -5.95 1.35 7.60
CA VAL A 13 -7.21 1.98 7.17
C VAL A 13 -7.71 2.94 8.24
N ALA A 14 -7.81 4.22 7.88
CA ALA A 14 -8.37 5.25 8.71
C ALA A 14 -9.83 4.95 9.06
N GLY A 15 -10.21 5.14 10.33
CA GLY A 15 -11.55 4.83 10.83
C GLY A 15 -11.70 3.44 11.44
N GLY A 16 -10.69 2.57 11.38
CA GLY A 16 -10.68 1.27 12.08
C GLY A 16 -11.63 0.22 11.51
N GLU A 17 -12.20 0.47 10.32
CA GLU A 17 -13.15 -0.43 9.66
C GLU A 17 -12.48 -1.68 9.05
N HIS A 18 -11.16 -1.63 8.86
CA HIS A 18 -10.35 -2.74 8.38
C HIS A 18 -9.01 -2.78 9.13
N PRO A 19 -8.47 -3.97 9.47
CA PRO A 19 -7.19 -4.11 10.16
C PRO A 19 -5.96 -3.63 9.35
N GLY A 20 -6.16 -3.14 8.12
CA GLY A 20 -5.08 -2.88 7.17
C GLY A 20 -4.51 -4.15 6.51
N ALA A 21 -3.39 -4.00 5.82
CA ALA A 21 -2.66 -5.08 5.16
C ALA A 21 -1.16 -4.77 5.12
N ILE A 22 -0.31 -5.80 5.12
CA ILE A 22 1.13 -5.62 4.89
C ILE A 22 1.47 -6.28 3.56
N ILE A 23 1.90 -5.48 2.58
CA ILE A 23 2.17 -5.93 1.21
C ILE A 23 3.59 -5.52 0.84
N ASN A 24 4.30 -6.41 0.13
CA ASN A 24 5.58 -6.07 -0.46
C ASN A 24 5.33 -5.62 -1.90
N ILE A 25 5.83 -4.45 -2.27
CA ILE A 25 5.72 -3.89 -3.60
C ILE A 25 7.11 -3.50 -4.11
N ASP A 26 7.31 -3.56 -5.43
CA ASP A 26 8.57 -3.21 -6.11
C ASP A 26 8.72 -1.69 -6.35
N LYS A 27 7.71 -0.91 -6.01
CA LYS A 27 7.68 0.56 -6.20
C LYS A 27 7.24 1.24 -4.93
N ARG A 28 7.71 2.46 -4.71
CA ARG A 28 7.22 3.28 -3.59
C ARG A 28 5.76 3.63 -3.86
N PRO A 29 4.84 3.43 -2.90
CA PRO A 29 3.45 3.81 -3.08
C PRO A 29 3.32 5.34 -3.05
N GLU A 30 2.32 5.85 -3.77
CA GLU A 30 2.08 7.29 -3.91
C GLU A 30 0.75 7.69 -3.26
N VAL A 31 0.69 8.92 -2.73
CA VAL A 31 -0.57 9.47 -2.19
C VAL A 31 -1.54 9.71 -3.35
N GLY A 32 -2.77 9.24 -3.20
CA GLY A 32 -3.81 9.24 -4.23
C GLY A 32 -3.88 7.97 -5.06
N GLU A 33 -2.92 7.04 -4.90
CA GLU A 33 -3.00 5.72 -5.53
C GLU A 33 -4.09 4.86 -4.89
N GLU A 34 -4.78 4.07 -5.71
CA GLU A 34 -5.76 3.07 -5.26
C GLU A 34 -5.08 1.71 -5.14
N VAL A 35 -5.16 1.10 -3.95
CA VAL A 35 -4.64 -0.22 -3.67
C VAL A 35 -5.77 -1.20 -3.39
N MET A 36 -5.66 -2.40 -3.92
CA MET A 36 -6.61 -3.46 -3.69
C MET A 36 -6.05 -4.49 -2.71
N PHE A 37 -6.78 -4.74 -1.64
CA PHE A 37 -6.54 -5.89 -0.77
C PHE A 37 -7.85 -6.38 -0.15
N ASP A 38 -7.93 -7.67 0.12
CA ASP A 38 -9.12 -8.33 0.68
C ASP A 38 -10.42 -8.09 -0.13
N GLY A 39 -10.29 -7.95 -1.46
CA GLY A 39 -11.43 -7.66 -2.34
C GLY A 39 -12.04 -6.27 -2.13
N ARG A 40 -11.26 -5.31 -1.59
CA ARG A 40 -11.65 -3.92 -1.38
C ARG A 40 -10.60 -2.98 -1.94
N ILE A 41 -11.05 -1.81 -2.39
CA ILE A 41 -10.23 -0.72 -2.90
C ILE A 41 -10.07 0.33 -1.80
N PHE A 42 -8.83 0.75 -1.61
CA PHE A 42 -8.46 1.79 -0.66
C PHE A 42 -7.60 2.84 -1.34
N GLU A 43 -7.85 4.11 -1.05
CA GLU A 43 -7.04 5.23 -1.55
C GLU A 43 -6.00 5.59 -0.51
N ILE A 44 -4.74 5.67 -0.92
CA ILE A 44 -3.62 6.09 -0.07
C ILE A 44 -3.74 7.58 0.21
N LEU A 45 -3.87 7.94 1.47
CA LEU A 45 -3.95 9.33 1.94
C LEU A 45 -2.59 9.88 2.36
N GLU A 46 -1.73 9.02 2.90
CA GLU A 46 -0.42 9.42 3.42
C GLU A 46 0.57 8.26 3.30
N VAL A 47 1.82 8.57 2.97
CA VAL A 47 2.92 7.60 2.95
C VAL A 47 4.05 8.13 3.82
N MET A 48 4.38 7.40 4.88
CA MET A 48 5.48 7.68 5.78
C MET A 48 6.56 6.61 5.67
N GLU A 49 7.82 7.01 5.70
CA GLU A 49 8.93 6.08 5.84
C GLU A 49 9.19 5.82 7.33
N LEU A 50 9.01 4.58 7.77
CA LEU A 50 9.15 4.22 9.19
C LEU A 50 10.61 4.06 9.61
N MET A 51 11.46 3.65 8.67
CA MET A 51 12.90 3.53 8.89
C MET A 51 13.63 3.78 7.58
N PRO A 52 14.86 4.32 7.66
CA PRO A 52 15.68 4.52 6.49
C PRO A 52 15.89 3.19 5.76
N PRO A 53 15.89 3.20 4.42
CA PRO A 53 16.08 1.98 3.63
C PRO A 53 17.43 1.34 3.95
N VAL A 54 17.42 0.02 4.13
CA VAL A 54 18.62 -0.79 4.42
C VAL A 54 18.92 -1.63 3.19
N GLY A 55 19.99 -1.26 2.46
CA GLY A 55 20.28 -1.88 1.16
C GLY A 55 19.15 -1.60 0.16
N ASN A 56 18.57 -2.65 -0.41
CA ASN A 56 17.50 -2.56 -1.40
C ASN A 56 16.10 -2.73 -0.78
N PHE A 57 15.93 -2.45 0.52
CA PHE A 57 14.68 -2.68 1.22
C PHE A 57 14.26 -1.48 2.09
N GLY A 58 13.03 -1.01 1.89
CA GLY A 58 12.43 0.08 2.66
C GLY A 58 11.17 -0.36 3.40
N PHE A 59 10.96 0.17 4.61
CA PHE A 59 9.70 0.00 5.34
C PHE A 59 8.89 1.28 5.29
N LEU A 60 7.71 1.17 4.72
CA LEU A 60 6.78 2.28 4.58
C LEU A 60 5.50 1.99 5.35
N HIS A 61 4.86 3.05 5.80
CA HIS A 61 3.54 3.04 6.38
C HIS A 61 2.63 3.87 5.47
N ALA A 62 1.54 3.28 5.01
CA ALA A 62 0.58 3.98 4.17
C ALA A 62 -0.77 4.04 4.90
N THR A 63 -1.22 5.25 5.20
CA THR A 63 -2.58 5.46 5.73
C THR A 63 -3.53 5.52 4.55
N CYS A 64 -4.59 4.74 4.56
CA CYS A 64 -5.56 4.66 3.47
C CYS A 64 -6.98 4.87 3.98
N ARG A 65 -7.88 5.22 3.08
CA ARG A 65 -9.33 5.18 3.35
C ARG A 65 -9.99 4.15 2.46
N PHE A 66 -11.04 3.52 2.97
CA PHE A 66 -11.91 2.69 2.15
C PHE A 66 -12.58 3.56 1.09
N VAL A 67 -12.59 3.08 -0.15
CA VAL A 67 -13.25 3.72 -1.28
C VAL A 67 -14.48 2.91 -1.69
N ARG A 68 -14.29 1.63 -2.01
CA ARG A 68 -15.33 0.72 -2.51
C ARG A 68 -14.89 -0.74 -2.42
N ASP A 69 -15.85 -1.67 -2.42
CA ASP A 69 -15.53 -3.07 -2.67
C ASP A 69 -15.01 -3.24 -4.11
N ALA A 70 -14.01 -4.09 -4.29
CA ALA A 70 -13.46 -4.39 -5.60
C ALA A 70 -14.50 -5.13 -6.43
N THR A 71 -14.78 -4.60 -7.61
CA THR A 71 -15.64 -5.26 -8.58
C THR A 71 -14.81 -6.19 -9.45
N ARG A 72 -15.48 -7.07 -10.19
CA ARG A 72 -14.83 -7.99 -11.12
C ARG A 72 -14.03 -7.29 -12.22
N GLU A 73 -14.27 -5.99 -12.43
CA GLU A 73 -13.59 -5.14 -13.39
C GLU A 73 -12.25 -4.62 -12.86
N ASP A 74 -12.11 -4.41 -11.54
CA ASP A 74 -10.88 -3.91 -10.90
C ASP A 74 -9.80 -5.02 -10.80
N ALA A 75 -10.18 -6.29 -10.94
CA ALA A 75 -9.29 -7.45 -10.80
C ALA A 75 -8.50 -7.84 -12.07
N ILE A 76 -8.60 -7.03 -13.13
CA ILE A 76 -8.09 -7.37 -14.48
C ILE A 76 -6.83 -6.57 -14.88
N GLU A 77 -6.38 -5.59 -14.10
CA GLU A 77 -5.17 -4.80 -14.43
C GLU A 77 -3.85 -5.39 -13.92
#